data_AF-A0A0F2RMY6-F1
#
_entry.id   AF-A0A0F2RMY6-F1
#
_cell.length_a   1.000
_cell.length_b   1.000
_cell.length_c   1.000
_cell.angle_alpha   90.00
_cell.angle_beta   90.00
_cell.angle_gamma   90.00
#
_symmetry.space_group_name_H-M   'P 1'
#
loop_
_entity.id
_entity.type
_entity.pdbx_description
1 polymer ?
#
loop_
_entity_poly.entity_id
_entity_poly.type
_entity_poly.pdbx_seq_one_letter_code
_entity_poly.pdbx_strand_id
1 'polypeptide(L)'
;MPRKGYRKPDAEARRSILRVYLTPAERAHIDSCVARLGGMTLADFVRRRVMSYPVPRARTADEAELIRALQKVGTNLNQLARSVNTGHAIEPTGFQAAIDELRSALSKIAIGR
;
A
#
# COMPACT_ATOMS: atom_id res chain seq x y z
N MET A 1 1.61 -13.06 -11.07
CA MET A 1 1.99 -11.68 -11.50
C MET A 1 1.81 -11.57 -13.01
N PRO A 2 1.35 -10.43 -13.55
CA PRO A 2 1.30 -10.23 -14.99
C PRO A 2 2.70 -10.37 -15.60
N ARG A 3 2.80 -11.01 -16.78
CA ARG A 3 4.07 -11.22 -17.48
C ARG A 3 4.72 -9.87 -17.84
N LYS A 4 6.06 -9.84 -17.91
CA LYS A 4 6.81 -8.69 -18.43
C LYS A 4 6.27 -8.36 -19.84
N GLY A 5 5.80 -7.13 -20.04
CA GLY A 5 5.15 -6.70 -21.30
C GLY A 5 3.63 -6.84 -21.34
N TYR A 6 2.98 -7.30 -20.26
CA TYR A 6 1.52 -7.31 -20.18
C TYR A 6 0.95 -5.89 -20.22
N ARG A 7 0.24 -5.57 -21.29
CA ARG A 7 -0.58 -4.36 -21.42
C ARG A 7 -2.03 -4.74 -21.18
N LYS A 8 -2.68 -4.05 -20.25
CA LYS A 8 -4.11 -4.25 -19.99
C LYS A 8 -4.91 -3.91 -21.26
N PRO A 9 -5.88 -4.75 -21.68
CA PRO A 9 -6.72 -4.46 -22.84
C PRO A 9 -7.37 -3.08 -22.75
N ASP A 10 -7.55 -2.44 -23.90
CA ASP A 10 -8.02 -1.05 -23.98
C ASP A 10 -9.43 -0.88 -23.37
N ALA A 11 -10.31 -1.88 -23.54
CA ALA A 11 -11.64 -1.90 -22.96
C ALA A 11 -11.66 -1.93 -21.42
N GLU A 12 -10.60 -2.43 -20.78
CA GLU A 12 -10.49 -2.52 -19.32
C GLU A 12 -9.58 -1.45 -18.72
N ALA A 13 -8.89 -0.69 -19.57
CA ALA A 13 -7.99 0.36 -19.16
C ALA A 13 -8.79 1.64 -18.84
N ARG A 14 -8.54 2.22 -17.66
CA ARG A 14 -9.19 3.46 -17.22
C ARG A 14 -8.57 4.66 -17.95
N ARG A 15 -8.93 4.86 -19.24
CA ARG A 15 -8.41 5.94 -20.09
C ARG A 15 -9.35 7.13 -20.24
N SER A 16 -10.66 6.91 -20.05
CA SER A 16 -11.66 7.98 -20.14
C SER A 16 -11.57 8.93 -18.95
N ILE A 17 -11.68 10.23 -19.21
CA ILE A 17 -11.61 11.30 -18.22
C ILE A 17 -13.00 11.88 -18.01
N LEU A 18 -13.43 11.98 -16.76
CA LEU A 18 -14.59 12.76 -16.34
C LEU A 18 -14.10 14.07 -15.70
N ARG A 19 -14.47 15.22 -16.28
CA ARG A 19 -14.18 16.54 -15.72
C ARG A 19 -15.39 17.05 -14.95
N VAL A 20 -15.17 17.48 -13.71
CA VAL A 20 -16.20 18.06 -12.84
C VAL A 20 -15.65 19.36 -12.28
N TYR A 21 -16.39 20.45 -12.47
CA TYR A 21 -16.09 21.73 -11.85
C TYR A 21 -16.64 21.75 -10.43
N LEU A 22 -15.83 22.21 -9.48
CA LEU A 22 -16.15 22.26 -8.07
C LEU A 22 -15.94 23.69 -7.57
N THR A 23 -16.82 24.13 -6.70
CA THR A 23 -16.55 25.27 -5.83
C THR A 23 -15.42 24.94 -4.85
N PRO A 24 -14.74 25.95 -4.27
CA PRO A 24 -13.73 25.72 -3.25
C PRO A 24 -14.26 24.93 -2.03
N ALA A 25 -15.51 25.18 -1.63
CA ALA A 25 -16.14 24.50 -0.50
C ALA A 25 -16.36 23.00 -0.77
N GLU A 26 -16.85 22.65 -1.96
CA GLU A 26 -17.02 21.25 -2.37
C GLU A 26 -15.68 20.54 -2.44
N ARG A 27 -14.64 21.20 -2.99
CA ARG A 27 -13.31 20.62 -3.05
C ARG A 27 -12.75 20.34 -1.64
N ALA A 28 -12.86 21.31 -0.74
CA ALA A 28 -12.41 21.16 0.65
C ALA A 28 -13.16 20.03 1.37
N HIS A 29 -14.47 19.92 1.15
CA HIS A 29 -15.27 18.83 1.70
C HIS A 29 -14.78 17.45 1.23
N ILE A 30 -14.53 17.29 -0.06
CA ILE A 30 -14.04 16.02 -0.62
C ILE A 30 -12.65 15.68 -0.06
N ASP A 31 -11.74 16.66 -0.01
CA ASP A 31 -10.38 16.44 0.51
C ASP A 31 -10.42 16.03 2.00
N SER A 32 -11.33 16.61 2.80
CA SER A 32 -11.52 16.22 4.21
C SER A 32 -12.03 14.77 4.35
N CYS A 33 -12.92 14.33 3.46
CA CYS A 33 -13.42 12.95 3.45
C CYS A 33 -12.29 11.95 3.16
N VAL A 34 -11.43 12.27 2.19
CA VAL A 34 -10.28 11.45 1.83
C VAL A 34 -9.27 11.39 2.97
N ALA A 35 -8.96 12.54 3.59
CA ALA A 35 -8.03 12.61 4.71
C ALA A 35 -8.48 11.73 5.89
N ARG A 36 -9.78 11.73 6.21
CA ARG A 36 -10.34 10.90 7.28
C ARG A 36 -10.23 9.40 7.02
N LEU A 37 -10.33 8.96 5.76
CA LEU A 37 -10.26 7.55 5.41
C LEU A 37 -8.84 6.99 5.49
N GLY A 38 -7.84 7.78 5.08
CA GLY A 38 -6.44 7.37 5.09
C GLY A 38 -6.14 6.25 4.08
N GLY A 39 -5.01 6.37 3.36
CA GLY A 39 -4.57 5.33 2.41
C GLY A 39 -5.47 5.14 1.19
N MET A 40 -6.34 6.10 0.88
CA MET A 40 -7.16 6.15 -0.33
C MET A 40 -6.84 7.42 -1.13
N THR A 41 -6.80 7.31 -2.46
CA THR A 41 -6.61 8.48 -3.33
C THR A 41 -7.94 9.18 -3.61
N LEU A 42 -7.90 10.48 -3.89
CA LEU A 42 -9.07 11.27 -4.31
C LEU A 42 -9.85 10.59 -5.45
N ALA A 43 -9.13 10.12 -6.47
CA ALA A 43 -9.73 9.46 -7.63
C ALA A 43 -10.40 8.13 -7.28
N ASP A 44 -9.85 7.35 -6.35
CA ASP A 44 -10.48 6.10 -5.91
C ASP A 44 -11.70 6.39 -5.03
N PHE A 45 -11.62 7.39 -4.14
CA PHE A 45 -12.75 7.83 -3.33
C PHE A 45 -13.94 8.27 -4.19
N VAL A 46 -13.72 9.21 -5.10
CA VAL A 46 -14.79 9.72 -5.99
C VAL A 46 -15.38 8.58 -6.82
N ARG A 47 -14.54 7.71 -7.39
CA ARG A 47 -15.02 6.56 -8.18
C ARG A 47 -15.91 5.63 -7.37
N ARG A 48 -15.49 5.29 -6.15
CA ARG A 48 -16.29 4.41 -5.28
C ARG A 48 -17.62 5.07 -4.92
N ARG A 49 -17.61 6.36 -4.61
CA ARG A 49 -18.84 7.12 -4.32
C ARG A 49 -19.80 7.18 -5.51
N VAL A 50 -19.30 7.45 -6.72
CA VAL A 50 -20.12 7.56 -7.94
C VAL A 50 -20.67 6.20 -8.40
N MET A 51 -19.87 5.13 -8.27
CA MET A 51 -20.25 3.78 -8.69
C MET A 51 -20.94 2.97 -7.57
N SER A 52 -21.28 3.61 -6.45
CA SER A 52 -21.85 2.98 -5.25
C SER A 52 -21.05 1.78 -4.73
N TYR A 53 -19.74 1.76 -4.96
CA TYR A 53 -18.88 0.75 -4.35
C TYR A 53 -18.67 1.04 -2.86
N PRO A 54 -18.45 0.00 -2.03
CA PRO A 54 -18.12 0.19 -0.64
C PRO A 54 -16.89 1.09 -0.47
N VAL A 55 -17.05 2.13 0.34
CA VAL A 55 -15.93 2.94 0.84
C VAL A 55 -15.40 2.23 2.09
N PRO A 56 -14.13 1.78 2.10
CA PRO A 56 -13.55 1.13 3.26
C PRO A 56 -13.61 2.03 4.50
N ARG A 57 -13.66 1.43 5.69
CA ARG A 57 -13.51 2.19 6.93
C ARG A 57 -12.13 2.85 6.99
N ALA A 58 -12.05 3.93 7.76
CA ALA A 58 -10.77 4.52 8.10
C ALA A 58 -9.90 3.49 8.83
N ARG A 59 -8.62 3.43 8.48
CA ARG A 59 -7.67 2.59 9.20
C ARG A 59 -7.41 3.17 10.58
N THR A 60 -7.31 2.33 11.60
CA THR A 60 -6.82 2.77 12.91
C THR A 60 -5.33 3.11 12.84
N ALA A 61 -4.83 3.88 13.82
CA ALA A 61 -3.40 4.19 13.91
C ALA A 61 -2.56 2.90 13.96
N ASP A 62 -3.01 1.93 14.74
CA ASP A 62 -2.38 0.61 14.90
C ASP A 62 -2.37 -0.18 13.59
N GLU A 63 -3.46 -0.17 12.83
CA GLU A 63 -3.51 -0.82 11.51
C GLU A 63 -2.54 -0.17 10.52
N ALA A 64 -2.42 1.15 10.55
CA ALA A 64 -1.47 1.87 9.70
C ALA A 64 -0.02 1.58 10.09
N GLU A 65 0.28 1.48 11.39
CA GLU A 65 1.59 1.08 11.89
C GLU A 65 1.94 -0.37 11.50
N LEU A 66 0.99 -1.28 11.65
CA LEU A 66 1.15 -2.68 11.23
C LEU A 66 1.47 -2.79 9.73
N ILE A 67 0.74 -2.07 8.87
CA ILE A 67 0.99 -2.07 7.43
C ILE A 67 2.40 -1.54 7.12
N ARG A 68 2.84 -0.48 7.81
CA ARG A 68 4.20 0.06 7.64
C ARG A 68 5.27 -0.94 8.07
N ALA A 69 5.07 -1.62 9.20
CA ALA A 69 5.97 -2.67 9.67
C ALA A 69 6.08 -3.80 8.62
N LEU A 70 4.95 -4.29 8.11
CA LEU A 70 4.92 -5.32 7.06
C LEU A 70 5.61 -4.87 5.76
N GLN A 71 5.44 -3.60 5.37
CA GLN A 71 6.12 -3.04 4.20
C GLN A 71 7.65 -3.01 4.36
N LYS A 72 8.15 -2.65 5.55
CA LYS A 72 9.59 -2.66 5.85
C LYS A 72 10.14 -4.08 5.72
N VAL A 73 9.44 -5.06 6.29
CA VAL A 73 9.79 -6.49 6.20
C VAL A 73 9.82 -6.97 4.77
N GLY A 74 8.76 -6.70 3.99
CA GLY A 74 8.69 -7.09 2.58
C GLY A 74 9.81 -6.47 1.75
N THR A 75 10.18 -5.22 2.06
CA THR A 75 11.29 -4.52 1.39
C THR A 75 12.63 -5.21 1.67
N ASN A 76 12.92 -5.54 2.93
CA ASN A 76 14.14 -6.25 3.32
C ASN A 76 14.22 -7.63 2.64
N LEU A 77 13.13 -8.40 2.65
CA LEU A 77 13.06 -9.70 1.96
C LEU A 77 13.32 -9.58 0.46
N ASN A 78 12.74 -8.57 -0.19
CA ASN A 78 12.96 -8.33 -1.62
C ASN A 78 14.41 -7.87 -1.92
N GLN A 79 15.06 -7.15 -1.01
CA GLN A 79 16.49 -6.81 -1.15
C GLN A 79 17.38 -8.05 -1.04
N LEU A 80 17.12 -8.92 -0.04
CA LEU A 80 17.84 -10.18 0.11
C LEU A 80 17.66 -11.08 -1.12
N ALA A 81 16.42 -11.23 -1.59
CA ALA A 81 16.14 -12.02 -2.79
C ALA A 81 16.87 -11.47 -4.03
N ARG A 82 16.93 -10.15 -4.21
CA ARG A 82 17.70 -9.53 -5.29
C ARG A 82 19.19 -9.81 -5.15
N SER A 83 19.75 -9.68 -3.95
CA SER A 83 21.17 -9.95 -3.67
C SER A 83 21.56 -11.38 -4.04
N VAL A 84 20.74 -12.38 -3.67
CA VAL A 84 20.95 -13.78 -4.10
C VAL A 84 20.90 -13.89 -5.63
N ASN A 85 19.85 -13.32 -6.23
CA ASN A 85 19.61 -13.45 -7.67
C ASN A 85 20.68 -12.76 -8.54
N THR A 86 21.40 -11.77 -8.01
CA THR A 86 22.52 -11.10 -8.71
C THR A 86 23.86 -11.78 -8.48
N GLY A 87 23.90 -12.94 -7.82
CA GLY A 87 25.12 -13.73 -7.62
C GLY A 87 26.03 -13.21 -6.50
N HIS A 88 25.56 -12.30 -5.65
CA HIS A 88 26.29 -11.95 -4.44
C HIS A 88 26.16 -13.08 -3.42
N ALA A 89 27.29 -13.59 -2.93
CA ALA A 89 27.31 -14.47 -1.78
C ALA A 89 26.72 -13.69 -0.58
N ILE A 90 25.58 -14.14 -0.09
CA ILE A 90 25.01 -13.57 1.14
C ILE A 90 25.82 -14.16 2.30
N GLU A 91 26.50 -13.29 3.03
CA GLU A 91 27.07 -13.60 4.34
C GLU A 91 25.93 -14.14 5.24
N PRO A 92 26.01 -15.40 5.72
CA PRO A 92 24.93 -16.05 6.49
C PRO A 92 24.47 -15.25 7.71
N THR A 93 25.37 -14.43 8.26
CA THR A 93 25.18 -13.56 9.41
C THR A 93 24.15 -12.45 9.16
N GLY A 94 24.12 -11.86 7.96
CA GLY A 94 23.17 -10.79 7.60
C GLY A 94 21.73 -11.28 7.46
N PHE A 95 21.54 -12.53 7.05
CA PHE A 95 20.21 -13.15 6.93
C PHE A 95 19.59 -13.41 8.30
N GLN A 96 20.37 -13.96 9.23
CA GLN A 96 19.89 -14.26 10.59
C GLN A 96 19.54 -12.96 11.35
N ALA A 97 20.36 -11.92 11.23
CA ALA A 97 20.07 -10.62 11.83
C ALA A 97 18.76 -10.01 11.30
N ALA A 98 18.50 -10.11 9.99
CA ALA A 98 17.25 -9.63 9.39
C ALA A 98 16.02 -10.44 9.83
N ILE A 99 16.17 -11.76 10.00
CA ILE A 99 15.14 -12.65 10.55
C ILE A 99 14.86 -12.31 12.02
N ASP A 100 15.88 -11.98 12.80
CA ASP A 100 15.73 -11.64 14.21
C ASP A 100 15.11 -10.25 14.41
N GLU A 101 15.48 -9.26 13.57
CA GLU A 101 14.81 -7.94 13.55
C GLU A 101 13.32 -8.09 13.16
N LEU A 102 13.02 -8.96 12.20
CA LEU A 102 11.65 -9.32 11.81
C LEU A 102 10.89 -9.96 12.98
N ARG A 103 11.46 -10.96 13.65
CA ARG A 103 10.82 -11.63 14.80
C ARG A 103 10.56 -10.67 15.96
N SER A 104 11.50 -9.76 16.24
CA SER A 104 11.37 -8.72 17.26
C SER A 104 10.27 -7.70 16.91
N ALA A 105 10.15 -7.30 15.65
CA ALA A 105 9.06 -6.43 15.20
C ALA A 105 7.69 -7.12 15.33
N LEU A 106 7.61 -8.42 15.00
CA LEU A 106 6.38 -9.21 15.12
C LEU A 106 5.98 -9.48 16.58
N SER A 107 6.94 -9.70 17.48
CA SER A 107 6.64 -9.97 18.90
C SER A 107 6.08 -8.74 19.63
N LYS A 108 6.58 -7.53 19.30
CA LYS A 108 6.03 -6.27 19.82
C LYS A 108 4.55 -6.07 19.46
N ILE A 109 4.13 -6.60 18.31
CA ILE A 109 2.73 -6.56 17.85
C ILE A 109 1.89 -7.64 18.54
N ALA A 110 2.49 -8.79 18.87
CA ALA A 110 1.80 -9.92 19.51
C ALA A 110 1.56 -9.73 21.03
N ILE A 111 2.38 -8.93 21.71
CA ILE A 111 2.30 -8.70 23.16
C ILE A 111 1.31 -7.59 23.53
N GLY A 112 0.87 -6.77 22.56
CA GLY A 112 -0.13 -5.71 22.78
C GLY A 112 -1.59 -6.15 22.65
N ARG A 113 -1.89 -7.45 22.78
CA ARG A 113 -3.26 -8.00 22.66
C ARG A 113 -3.71 -8.64 23.96
#